data_AF-A0A285SSM9-F1
#
_entry.id   AF-A0A285SSM9-F1
#
_cell.length_a   1.000
_cell.length_b   1.000
_cell.length_c   1.000
_cell.angle_alpha   90.00
_cell.angle_beta   90.00
_cell.angle_gamma   90.00
#
_symmetry.space_group_name_H-M   'P 1'
#
loop_
_entity.id
_entity.type
_entity.pdbx_description
1 polymer ?
#
loop_
_entity_poly.entity_id
_entity_poly.type
_entity_poly.pdbx_seq_one_letter_code
_entity_poly.pdbx_strand_id
1 'polypeptide(L)'
;MLAVKELMTRYGFLLEDSDLGIRITDTNEQNMMHFHQVMEKVDGIQEMEETAFIQLLEALYESTGEMLFQYNQLPLHTVDIYVRGLVMQLNRLGCATTGSCDGHDKSRAHIYFTNAGTAKRAAILLKYVGVRFDLIQSHVNFIESRYELPKFASKLANLTVEEAEKIFHNHNPLMNKEDYFTLLEKLLSISGVSGEEEDIRTFVVEQLTPYVDDLEIDHYGNILAQVKKGNGPTVLLNAHLDTVDGFVHNRIILKNNHIWTSSEGILGADDRAGVCVLLAMARSIHHMNFRGTIKFAFTVEEEIGLVGARKVAKSFLWDVDMAFVVDRRGTSDIVTSCGGYIPFCIDEFARGVERIGRRVHRNRWAAVAGGSSDTRVWAEQGINSVNLSAGYHDEHTSSETLDIEANYGTYEYVIQLVEESRNLVRSKIERKPSRLRKND
;
A
#
# COMPACT_ATOMS: atom_id res chain seq x y z
N MET A 1 16.67 10.02 -38.99
CA MET A 1 17.61 10.82 -38.16
C MET A 1 16.90 11.39 -36.95
N LEU A 2 17.60 11.44 -35.81
CA LEU A 2 17.14 12.03 -34.54
C LEU A 2 18.23 12.98 -34.03
N ALA A 3 17.85 13.98 -33.25
CA ALA A 3 18.80 14.84 -32.57
C ALA A 3 19.74 14.00 -31.68
N VAL A 4 21.04 14.33 -31.69
CA VAL A 4 22.04 13.60 -30.88
C VAL A 4 21.66 13.61 -29.39
N LYS A 5 21.12 14.72 -28.88
CA LYS A 5 20.59 14.82 -27.52
C LYS A 5 19.52 13.76 -27.22
N GLU A 6 18.55 13.62 -28.11
CA GLU A 6 17.46 12.65 -27.98
C GLU A 6 18.02 11.23 -27.96
N LEU A 7 18.97 10.91 -28.85
CA LEU A 7 19.66 9.63 -28.85
C LEU A 7 20.41 9.38 -27.54
N MET A 8 21.15 10.35 -27.04
CA MET A 8 21.84 10.24 -25.75
C MET A 8 20.87 9.95 -24.60
N THR A 9 19.73 10.64 -24.54
CA THR A 9 18.70 10.38 -23.53
C THR A 9 18.11 8.98 -23.65
N ARG A 10 17.79 8.52 -24.87
CA ARG A 10 17.27 7.16 -25.13
C ARG A 10 18.20 6.07 -24.62
N TYR A 11 19.50 6.30 -24.71
CA TYR A 11 20.54 5.35 -24.33
C TYR A 11 21.22 5.69 -22.99
N GLY A 12 20.52 6.42 -22.12
CA GLY A 12 20.82 6.46 -20.67
C GLY A 12 21.56 7.68 -20.16
N PHE A 13 22.00 8.60 -21.01
CA PHE A 13 22.62 9.83 -20.53
C PHE A 13 21.57 10.75 -19.87
N LEU A 14 21.84 11.16 -18.64
CA LEU A 14 21.03 12.14 -17.91
C LEU A 14 21.53 13.54 -18.28
N LEU A 15 20.71 14.29 -19.01
CA LEU A 15 21.12 15.54 -19.67
C LEU A 15 20.23 16.72 -19.28
N GLU A 16 20.83 17.91 -19.25
CA GLU A 16 20.16 19.20 -19.11
C GLU A 16 20.65 20.17 -20.20
N ASP A 17 19.81 21.14 -20.54
CA ASP A 17 20.22 22.27 -21.40
C ASP A 17 21.01 23.29 -20.58
N SER A 18 22.08 23.81 -21.18
CA SER A 18 22.88 24.89 -20.62
C SER A 18 23.23 25.92 -21.70
N ASP A 19 23.65 27.11 -21.28
CA ASP A 19 24.07 28.19 -22.18
C ASP A 19 25.24 27.80 -23.11
N LEU A 20 25.98 26.73 -22.77
CA LEU A 20 27.12 26.20 -23.52
C LEU A 20 26.79 24.93 -24.32
N GLY A 21 25.51 24.50 -24.35
CA GLY A 21 25.06 23.29 -25.02
C GLY A 21 24.56 22.21 -24.04
N ILE A 22 24.72 20.94 -24.40
CA ILE A 22 24.24 19.79 -23.63
C ILE A 22 25.19 19.53 -22.45
N ARG A 23 24.64 19.44 -21.23
CA ARG A 23 25.39 19.08 -20.02
C ARG A 23 24.90 17.77 -19.43
N ILE A 24 25.83 16.89 -19.04
CA ILE A 24 25.52 15.70 -18.23
C ILE A 24 25.30 16.07 -16.76
N THR A 25 24.28 15.49 -16.14
CA THR A 25 23.91 15.77 -14.74
C THR A 25 24.11 14.58 -13.82
N ASP A 26 24.50 13.46 -14.39
CA ASP A 26 25.01 12.32 -13.67
C ASP A 26 26.30 12.68 -12.91
N THR A 27 26.36 12.30 -11.64
CA THR A 27 27.52 12.54 -10.76
C THR A 27 28.53 11.40 -10.81
N ASN A 28 28.25 10.30 -11.51
CA ASN A 28 29.16 9.19 -11.68
C ASN A 28 30.30 9.53 -12.65
N GLU A 29 31.55 9.41 -12.20
CA GLU A 29 32.75 9.74 -12.98
C GLU A 29 32.89 8.92 -14.28
N GLN A 30 32.51 7.65 -14.26
CA GLN A 30 32.57 6.79 -15.45
C GLN A 30 31.53 7.21 -16.49
N ASN A 31 30.34 7.65 -16.04
CA ASN A 31 29.30 8.15 -16.93
C ASN A 31 29.69 9.50 -17.53
N MET A 32 30.34 10.38 -16.75
CA MET A 32 30.91 11.64 -17.27
C MET A 32 32.01 11.38 -18.31
N MET A 33 32.94 10.45 -18.04
CA MET A 33 33.99 10.08 -18.99
C MET A 33 33.39 9.49 -20.28
N HIS A 34 32.42 8.60 -20.15
CA HIS A 34 31.74 8.00 -21.30
C HIS A 34 30.99 9.06 -22.13
N PHE A 35 30.35 10.04 -21.47
CA PHE A 35 29.73 11.18 -22.13
C PHE A 35 30.74 11.97 -22.96
N HIS A 36 31.91 12.30 -22.41
CA HIS A 36 32.95 13.01 -23.16
C HIS A 36 33.46 12.23 -24.37
N GLN A 37 33.68 10.92 -24.23
CA GLN A 37 34.06 10.06 -25.36
C GLN A 37 33.02 10.05 -26.47
N VAL A 38 31.72 10.00 -26.13
CA VAL A 38 30.64 10.10 -27.10
C VAL A 38 30.62 11.47 -27.75
N MET A 39 30.73 12.55 -26.96
CA MET A 39 30.72 13.93 -27.45
C MET A 39 31.87 14.20 -28.44
N GLU A 40 33.07 13.67 -28.21
CA GLU A 40 34.19 13.75 -29.15
C GLU A 40 33.89 13.09 -30.51
N LYS A 41 33.12 11.99 -30.51
CA LYS A 41 32.76 11.26 -31.73
C LYS A 41 31.60 11.91 -32.50
N VAL A 42 30.78 12.70 -31.83
CA VAL A 42 29.61 13.38 -32.41
C VAL A 42 29.79 14.89 -32.51
N ASP A 43 31.01 15.40 -32.34
CA ASP A 43 31.31 16.83 -32.41
C ASP A 43 30.89 17.41 -33.78
N GLY A 44 30.18 18.54 -33.73
CA GLY A 44 29.57 19.16 -34.91
C GLY A 44 28.39 18.42 -35.54
N ILE A 45 27.96 17.27 -35.01
CA ILE A 45 26.81 16.49 -35.51
C ILE A 45 25.56 16.84 -34.70
N GLN A 46 24.55 17.42 -35.36
CA GLN A 46 23.27 17.75 -34.70
C GLN A 46 22.28 16.58 -34.71
N GLU A 47 22.23 15.83 -35.82
CA GLU A 47 21.34 14.69 -35.99
C GLU A 47 22.10 13.47 -36.53
N MET A 48 21.67 12.29 -36.10
CA MET A 48 22.28 11.02 -36.49
C MET A 48 21.20 9.94 -36.66
N GLU A 49 21.47 8.93 -37.48
CA GLU A 49 20.64 7.72 -37.52
C GLU A 49 20.82 6.89 -36.23
N GLU A 50 19.71 6.39 -35.69
CA GLU A 50 19.72 5.67 -34.41
C GLU A 50 20.62 4.44 -34.44
N THR A 51 20.64 3.70 -35.56
CA THR A 51 21.53 2.55 -35.75
C THR A 51 23.00 2.92 -35.75
N ALA A 52 23.36 4.09 -36.32
CA ALA A 52 24.75 4.57 -36.31
C ALA A 52 25.18 4.97 -34.89
N PHE A 53 24.27 5.55 -34.12
CA PHE A 53 24.53 5.89 -32.72
C PHE A 53 24.70 4.64 -31.84
N ILE A 54 23.88 3.61 -32.04
CA ILE A 54 24.04 2.31 -31.35
C ILE A 54 25.41 1.72 -31.66
N GLN A 55 25.81 1.67 -32.94
CA GLN A 55 27.12 1.17 -33.35
C GLN A 55 28.27 1.97 -32.73
N LEU A 56 28.12 3.29 -32.59
CA LEU A 56 29.07 4.15 -31.89
C LEU A 56 29.16 3.77 -30.41
N LEU A 57 28.04 3.54 -29.73
CA LEU A 57 28.04 3.11 -28.33
C LEU A 57 28.65 1.72 -28.15
N GLU A 58 28.35 0.78 -29.03
CA GLU A 58 28.93 -0.58 -29.04
C GLU A 58 30.45 -0.54 -29.35
N ALA A 59 30.89 0.35 -30.24
CA ALA A 59 32.31 0.51 -30.55
C ALA A 59 33.09 1.17 -29.40
N LEU A 60 32.44 2.03 -28.63
CA LEU A 60 33.01 2.64 -27.44
C LEU A 60 32.96 1.71 -26.22
N TYR A 61 32.16 0.63 -26.25
CA TYR A 61 31.92 -0.20 -25.07
C TYR A 61 31.47 -1.64 -25.32
N GLU A 62 32.11 -2.57 -24.61
CA GLU A 62 31.65 -3.95 -24.42
C GLU A 62 30.76 -4.03 -23.15
N SER A 63 29.49 -4.41 -23.30
CA SER A 63 28.59 -4.67 -22.16
C SER A 63 29.10 -5.87 -21.36
N THR A 64 29.38 -5.70 -20.08
CA THR A 64 29.81 -6.81 -19.20
C THR A 64 28.65 -7.65 -18.67
N GLY A 65 27.39 -7.22 -18.87
CA GLY A 65 26.20 -7.99 -18.47
C GLY A 65 26.11 -8.27 -16.96
N GLU A 66 26.78 -7.50 -16.12
CA GLU A 66 26.82 -7.77 -14.68
C GLU A 66 25.53 -7.33 -13.99
N MET A 67 24.84 -8.32 -13.43
CA MET A 67 23.72 -8.12 -12.53
C MET A 67 24.26 -7.89 -11.12
N LEU A 68 24.17 -6.66 -10.60
CA LEU A 68 24.10 -6.23 -9.18
C LEU A 68 24.98 -4.99 -8.89
N PHE A 69 24.44 -3.78 -9.05
CA PHE A 69 25.10 -2.53 -8.63
C PHE A 69 24.21 -1.67 -7.74
N GLN A 70 24.82 -0.78 -6.96
CA GLN A 70 24.09 0.25 -6.21
C GLN A 70 23.58 1.32 -7.18
N TYR A 71 22.26 1.50 -7.24
CA TYR A 71 21.58 2.37 -8.21
C TYR A 71 22.02 3.85 -8.18
N ASN A 72 22.60 4.31 -7.06
CA ASN A 72 23.09 5.68 -6.87
C ASN A 72 24.43 5.98 -7.56
N GLN A 73 25.12 4.94 -8.04
CA GLN A 73 26.40 5.06 -8.75
C GLN A 73 26.44 4.11 -9.96
N LEU A 74 25.30 3.86 -10.60
CA LEU A 74 25.19 2.88 -11.67
C LEU A 74 25.95 3.32 -12.93
N PRO A 75 27.05 2.65 -13.32
CA PRO A 75 27.75 3.00 -14.54
C PRO A 75 26.96 2.52 -15.76
N LEU A 76 26.80 3.38 -16.77
CA LEU A 76 26.00 3.09 -17.97
C LEU A 76 26.42 1.78 -18.65
N HIS A 77 27.72 1.50 -18.68
CA HIS A 77 28.25 0.32 -19.36
C HIS A 77 27.87 -1.02 -18.74
N THR A 78 27.45 -1.01 -17.47
CA THR A 78 26.98 -2.22 -16.78
C THR A 78 25.56 -2.62 -17.19
N VAL A 79 24.87 -1.74 -17.92
CA VAL A 79 23.47 -1.91 -18.32
C VAL A 79 23.36 -2.12 -19.81
N ASP A 80 22.61 -3.14 -20.21
CA ASP A 80 22.32 -3.44 -21.61
C ASP A 80 21.75 -2.24 -22.36
N ILE A 81 22.30 -1.96 -23.55
CA ILE A 81 22.06 -0.73 -24.33
C ILE A 81 20.56 -0.41 -24.48
N TYR A 82 19.73 -1.41 -24.76
CA TYR A 82 18.32 -1.18 -25.08
C TYR A 82 17.43 -0.91 -23.85
N VAL A 83 17.84 -1.33 -22.66
CA VAL A 83 17.07 -1.08 -21.41
C VAL A 83 17.67 0.06 -20.58
N ARG A 84 18.91 0.44 -20.87
CA ARG A 84 19.71 1.45 -20.17
C ARG A 84 18.98 2.76 -19.93
N GLY A 85 18.36 3.33 -20.97
CA GLY A 85 17.58 4.56 -20.85
C GLY A 85 16.51 4.49 -19.77
N LEU A 86 15.72 3.41 -19.77
CA LEU A 86 14.66 3.21 -18.78
C LEU A 86 15.22 3.04 -17.37
N VAL A 87 16.28 2.25 -17.20
CA VAL A 87 16.91 2.03 -15.89
C VAL A 87 17.39 3.35 -15.29
N MET A 88 18.12 4.16 -16.07
CA MET A 88 18.65 5.43 -15.59
C MET A 88 17.55 6.43 -15.24
N GLN A 89 16.52 6.53 -16.09
CA GLN A 89 15.39 7.43 -15.83
C GLN A 89 14.53 6.99 -14.64
N LEU A 90 14.29 5.69 -14.47
CA LEU A 90 13.58 5.16 -13.31
C LEU A 90 14.35 5.40 -12.01
N ASN A 91 15.67 5.18 -12.00
CA ASN A 91 16.51 5.48 -10.84
C ASN A 91 16.47 6.97 -10.49
N ARG A 92 16.57 7.87 -11.50
CA ARG A 92 16.44 9.32 -11.33
C ARG A 92 15.09 9.71 -10.70
N LEU A 93 14.01 9.04 -11.10
CA LEU A 93 12.65 9.28 -10.60
C LEU A 93 12.35 8.50 -9.29
N GLY A 94 13.36 8.07 -8.55
CA GLY A 94 13.22 7.44 -7.24
C GLY A 94 12.80 5.96 -7.26
N CYS A 95 12.85 5.30 -8.41
CA CYS A 95 12.54 3.88 -8.56
C CYS A 95 13.82 3.03 -8.57
N ALA A 96 14.40 2.81 -7.40
CA ALA A 96 15.68 2.09 -7.24
C ALA A 96 15.67 0.67 -7.83
N THR A 97 16.49 0.48 -8.86
CA THR A 97 16.74 -0.80 -9.54
C THR A 97 17.86 -1.60 -8.86
N THR A 98 17.90 -2.91 -9.11
CA THR A 98 18.94 -3.85 -8.60
C THR A 98 19.58 -4.69 -9.71
N GLY A 99 18.98 -4.69 -10.90
CA GLY A 99 19.48 -5.39 -12.07
C GLY A 99 18.53 -5.23 -13.25
N SER A 100 19.00 -5.56 -14.43
CA SER A 100 18.21 -5.52 -15.66
C SER A 100 18.85 -6.40 -16.72
N CYS A 101 18.06 -6.87 -17.68
CA CYS A 101 18.55 -7.52 -18.88
C CYS A 101 17.59 -7.20 -20.04
N ASP A 102 18.11 -6.98 -21.24
CA ASP A 102 17.27 -6.71 -22.41
C ASP A 102 16.78 -7.96 -23.15
N GLY A 103 17.16 -9.14 -22.64
CA GLY A 103 16.74 -10.45 -23.14
C GLY A 103 17.54 -10.96 -24.34
N HIS A 104 18.42 -10.15 -24.93
CA HIS A 104 19.29 -10.52 -26.06
C HIS A 104 18.57 -11.28 -27.19
N ASP A 105 17.34 -10.88 -27.51
CA ASP A 105 16.43 -11.52 -28.49
C ASP A 105 16.03 -12.98 -28.19
N LYS A 106 16.41 -13.50 -27.02
CA LYS A 106 16.08 -14.85 -26.53
C LYS A 106 14.93 -14.85 -25.53
N SER A 107 14.75 -13.74 -24.81
CA SER A 107 13.70 -13.58 -23.80
C SER A 107 13.18 -12.14 -23.78
N ARG A 108 12.15 -11.89 -22.96
CA ARG A 108 11.66 -10.54 -22.73
C ARG A 108 12.64 -9.76 -21.86
N ALA A 109 12.82 -8.49 -22.22
CA ALA A 109 13.56 -7.54 -21.40
C ALA A 109 12.89 -7.38 -20.03
N HIS A 110 13.69 -7.16 -18.99
CA HIS A 110 13.19 -7.03 -17.63
C HIS A 110 14.08 -6.16 -16.74
N ILE A 111 13.48 -5.58 -15.70
CA ILE A 111 14.14 -4.75 -14.68
C ILE A 111 13.73 -5.24 -13.29
N TYR A 112 14.70 -5.44 -12.41
CA TYR A 112 14.53 -5.78 -10.99
C TYR A 112 14.64 -4.54 -10.12
N PHE A 113 13.82 -4.47 -9.07
CA PHE A 113 13.77 -3.37 -8.11
C PHE A 113 14.08 -3.86 -6.69
N THR A 114 14.46 -2.92 -5.83
CA THR A 114 14.86 -3.19 -4.43
C THR A 114 13.76 -3.87 -3.60
N ASN A 115 12.49 -3.63 -3.92
CA ASN A 115 11.34 -4.29 -3.30
C ASN A 115 10.07 -4.13 -4.18
N ALA A 116 8.98 -4.79 -3.80
CA ALA A 116 7.71 -4.75 -4.52
C ALA A 116 7.05 -3.37 -4.54
N GLY A 117 7.23 -2.55 -3.49
CA GLY A 117 6.73 -1.17 -3.46
C GLY A 117 7.43 -0.29 -4.50
N THR A 118 8.75 -0.37 -4.60
CA THR A 118 9.54 0.30 -5.64
C THR A 118 9.13 -0.16 -7.04
N ALA A 119 8.89 -1.46 -7.23
CA ALA A 119 8.42 -2.01 -8.50
C ALA A 119 7.00 -1.51 -8.86
N LYS A 120 6.09 -1.39 -7.88
CA LYS A 120 4.75 -0.79 -8.08
C LYS A 120 4.85 0.69 -8.47
N ARG A 121 5.76 1.45 -7.85
CA ARG A 121 6.04 2.84 -8.26
C ARG A 121 6.51 2.86 -9.71
N ALA A 122 7.57 2.12 -10.06
CA ALA A 122 8.05 2.06 -11.44
C ALA A 122 6.95 1.67 -12.44
N ALA A 123 6.10 0.70 -12.09
CA ALA A 123 4.97 0.29 -12.91
C ALA A 123 3.98 1.44 -13.20
N ILE A 124 3.71 2.33 -12.23
CA ILE A 124 2.86 3.51 -12.43
C ILE A 124 3.46 4.43 -13.50
N LEU A 125 4.76 4.76 -13.41
CA LEU A 125 5.41 5.64 -14.40
C LEU A 125 5.48 4.98 -15.77
N LEU A 126 5.84 3.70 -15.83
CA LEU A 126 5.91 2.94 -17.07
C LEU A 126 4.55 2.91 -17.77
N LYS A 127 3.46 2.72 -17.00
CA LYS A 127 2.09 2.79 -17.52
C LYS A 127 1.74 4.20 -18.00
N TYR A 128 2.15 5.24 -17.26
CA TYR A 128 1.93 6.65 -17.63
C TYR A 128 2.58 6.99 -18.98
N VAL A 129 3.80 6.51 -19.24
CA VAL A 129 4.47 6.72 -20.54
C VAL A 129 4.04 5.75 -21.65
N GLY A 130 3.11 4.84 -21.34
CA GLY A 130 2.47 3.92 -22.29
C GLY A 130 3.22 2.62 -22.56
N VAL A 131 4.13 2.20 -21.69
CA VAL A 131 4.85 0.92 -21.81
C VAL A 131 3.94 -0.22 -21.36
N ARG A 132 3.87 -1.30 -22.15
CA ARG A 132 3.19 -2.54 -21.75
C ARG A 132 4.18 -3.50 -21.08
N PHE A 133 3.77 -4.04 -19.94
CA PHE A 133 4.59 -4.94 -19.14
C PHE A 133 3.74 -5.83 -18.23
N ASP A 134 4.35 -6.90 -17.74
CA ASP A 134 3.86 -7.75 -16.65
C ASP A 134 4.64 -7.41 -15.37
N LEU A 135 3.94 -7.05 -14.28
CA LEU A 135 4.54 -6.82 -12.98
C LEU A 135 4.51 -8.12 -12.16
N ILE A 136 5.68 -8.60 -11.75
CA ILE A 136 5.82 -9.85 -10.98
C ILE A 136 6.67 -9.56 -9.74
N GLN A 137 6.04 -9.52 -8.58
CA GLN A 137 6.70 -9.23 -7.29
C GLN A 137 7.52 -7.91 -7.32
N SER A 138 8.84 -8.02 -7.42
CA SER A 138 9.79 -6.90 -7.44
C SER A 138 10.45 -6.70 -8.80
N HIS A 139 9.90 -7.23 -9.89
CA HIS A 139 10.42 -7.01 -11.23
C HIS A 139 9.32 -6.78 -12.27
N VAL A 140 9.70 -6.09 -13.35
CA VAL A 140 8.85 -5.77 -14.49
C VAL A 140 9.41 -6.49 -15.71
N ASN A 141 8.55 -7.26 -16.40
CA ASN A 141 8.86 -7.92 -17.67
C ASN A 141 8.17 -7.19 -18.81
N PHE A 142 8.93 -6.64 -19.74
CA PHE A 142 8.38 -5.85 -20.85
C PHE A 142 7.74 -6.74 -21.91
N ILE A 143 6.57 -6.31 -22.39
CA ILE A 143 5.91 -6.92 -23.55
C ILE A 143 6.43 -6.31 -24.85
N GLU A 144 6.88 -5.06 -24.80
CA GLU A 144 7.47 -4.37 -25.94
C GLU A 144 8.80 -5.01 -26.38
N SER A 145 9.09 -4.89 -27.68
CA SER A 145 10.39 -5.28 -28.23
C SER A 145 11.51 -4.45 -27.59
N ARG A 146 12.69 -5.06 -27.37
CA ARG A 146 13.85 -4.37 -26.80
C ARG A 146 14.22 -3.11 -27.60
N TYR A 147 14.06 -3.13 -28.92
CA TYR A 147 14.34 -1.99 -29.80
C TYR A 147 13.39 -0.79 -29.61
N GLU A 148 12.22 -1.00 -29.01
CA GLU A 148 11.23 0.06 -28.74
C GLU A 148 11.44 0.70 -27.36
N LEU A 149 12.08 -0.01 -26.41
CA LEU A 149 12.29 0.46 -25.04
C LEU A 149 13.01 1.81 -24.94
N PRO A 150 14.07 2.11 -25.73
CA PRO A 150 14.77 3.39 -25.65
C PRO A 150 13.85 4.59 -25.88
N LYS A 151 12.82 4.47 -26.73
CA LYS A 151 11.87 5.56 -27.02
C LYS A 151 11.07 6.00 -25.80
N PHE A 152 10.82 5.09 -24.87
CA PHE A 152 10.08 5.39 -23.64
C PHE A 152 10.96 6.06 -22.59
N ALA A 153 12.28 5.89 -22.66
CA ALA A 153 13.21 6.60 -21.79
C ALA A 153 13.13 8.12 -21.99
N SER A 154 13.02 8.58 -23.24
CA SER A 154 12.83 10.01 -23.54
C SER A 154 11.53 10.57 -22.94
N LYS A 155 10.45 9.77 -22.93
CA LYS A 155 9.19 10.19 -22.27
C LYS A 155 9.36 10.35 -20.76
N LEU A 156 10.10 9.45 -20.11
CA LEU A 156 10.41 9.56 -18.68
C LEU A 156 11.38 10.72 -18.41
N ALA A 157 12.29 11.03 -19.32
CA ALA A 157 13.24 12.14 -19.20
C ALA A 157 12.54 13.50 -19.08
N ASN A 158 11.36 13.65 -19.69
CA ASN A 158 10.56 14.87 -19.62
C ASN A 158 9.88 15.09 -18.25
N LEU A 159 9.91 14.11 -17.35
CA LEU A 159 9.33 14.23 -16.01
C LEU A 159 10.38 14.77 -15.02
N THR A 160 9.98 15.71 -14.17
CA THR A 160 10.76 16.03 -12.95
C THR A 160 10.49 15.02 -11.84
N VAL A 161 11.30 15.06 -10.77
CA VAL A 161 11.06 14.22 -9.57
C VAL A 161 9.72 14.59 -8.94
N GLU A 162 9.39 15.87 -8.84
CA GLU A 162 8.14 16.36 -8.28
C GLU A 162 6.92 15.95 -9.12
N GLU A 163 7.04 15.96 -10.44
CA GLU A 163 5.98 15.48 -11.35
C GLU A 163 5.79 13.97 -11.24
N ALA A 164 6.88 13.21 -11.18
CA ALA A 164 6.80 11.77 -10.94
C ALA A 164 6.15 11.47 -9.58
N GLU A 165 6.49 12.22 -8.52
CA GLU A 165 5.79 12.14 -7.24
C GLU A 165 4.30 12.40 -7.39
N LYS A 166 3.88 13.47 -8.07
CA LYS A 166 2.45 13.73 -8.31
C LYS A 166 1.77 12.59 -9.09
N ILE A 167 2.42 12.04 -10.11
CA ILE A 167 1.90 10.90 -10.87
C ILE A 167 1.75 9.68 -9.97
N PHE A 168 2.74 9.37 -9.13
CA PHE A 168 2.64 8.32 -8.13
C PHE A 168 1.46 8.57 -7.22
N HIS A 169 1.32 9.76 -6.64
CA HIS A 169 0.23 10.07 -5.72
C HIS A 169 -1.14 9.90 -6.38
N ASN A 170 -1.31 10.36 -7.62
CA ASN A 170 -2.59 10.29 -8.34
C ASN A 170 -2.96 8.88 -8.81
N HIS A 171 -2.00 7.95 -8.86
CA HIS A 171 -2.21 6.60 -9.39
C HIS A 171 -1.83 5.50 -8.38
N ASN A 172 -1.38 5.86 -7.18
CA ASN A 172 -1.18 4.96 -6.06
C ASN A 172 -2.57 4.65 -5.49
N PRO A 173 -2.95 3.37 -5.32
CA PRO A 173 -4.21 3.04 -4.69
C PRO A 173 -4.28 3.51 -3.23
N LEU A 174 -3.14 3.77 -2.58
CA LEU A 174 -3.09 4.24 -1.21
C LEU A 174 -3.35 5.75 -1.11
N MET A 175 -4.18 6.12 -0.14
CA MET A 175 -4.30 7.47 0.37
C MET A 175 -2.93 7.95 0.86
N ASN A 176 -2.52 9.16 0.49
CA ASN A 176 -1.22 9.67 0.90
C ASN A 176 -1.18 9.97 2.42
N LYS A 177 0.02 9.98 3.00
CA LYS A 177 0.22 10.13 4.43
C LYS A 177 -0.31 11.45 4.99
N GLU A 178 -0.15 12.56 4.26
CA GLU A 178 -0.58 13.87 4.73
C GLU A 178 -2.10 13.94 4.89
N ASP A 179 -2.84 13.49 3.86
CA ASP A 179 -4.29 13.41 3.93
C ASP A 179 -4.73 12.40 4.99
N TYR A 180 -4.01 11.28 5.13
CA TYR A 180 -4.35 10.23 6.10
C TYR A 180 -4.19 10.76 7.53
N PHE A 181 -3.08 11.41 7.85
CA PHE A 181 -2.85 12.01 9.17
C PHE A 181 -3.81 13.17 9.44
N THR A 182 -4.21 13.92 8.42
CA THR A 182 -5.25 14.95 8.53
C THR A 182 -6.62 14.35 8.87
N LEU A 183 -6.98 13.21 8.27
CA LEU A 183 -8.19 12.48 8.61
C LEU A 183 -8.13 11.94 10.05
N LEU A 184 -7.00 11.33 10.42
CA LEU A 184 -6.77 10.78 11.75
C LEU A 184 -6.88 11.86 12.83
N GLU A 185 -6.27 13.02 12.63
CA GLU A 185 -6.36 14.16 13.57
C GLU A 185 -7.79 14.66 13.77
N LYS A 186 -8.57 14.72 12.68
CA LYS A 186 -9.99 15.09 12.76
C LYS A 186 -10.77 14.08 13.59
N LEU A 187 -10.57 12.78 13.36
CA LEU A 187 -11.25 11.72 14.12
C LEU A 187 -10.90 11.77 15.61
N LEU A 188 -9.63 12.00 15.94
CA LEU A 188 -9.13 12.19 17.32
C LEU A 188 -9.65 13.46 17.99
N SER A 189 -10.32 14.35 17.25
CA SER A 189 -10.89 15.59 17.79
C SER A 189 -12.41 15.50 18.03
N ILE A 190 -13.06 14.41 17.63
CA ILE A 190 -14.51 14.23 17.75
C ILE A 190 -14.81 13.31 18.94
N SER A 191 -15.46 13.80 19.99
CA SER A 191 -15.84 12.94 21.13
C SER A 191 -16.93 11.94 20.73
N GLY A 192 -17.05 10.84 21.44
CA GLY A 192 -18.15 9.89 21.26
C GLY A 192 -18.02 8.77 22.27
N VAL A 193 -18.52 9.00 23.48
CA VAL A 193 -18.51 7.98 24.55
C VAL A 193 -19.55 6.92 24.23
N SER A 194 -19.41 5.70 24.77
CA SER A 194 -20.42 4.65 24.61
C SER A 194 -21.82 5.16 24.96
N GLY A 195 -22.75 5.07 24.01
CA GLY A 195 -24.13 5.58 24.08
C GLY A 195 -24.33 7.02 23.60
N GLU A 196 -23.26 7.77 23.30
CA GLU A 196 -23.27 9.16 22.84
C GLU A 196 -22.45 9.35 21.53
N GLU A 197 -22.48 8.37 20.61
CA GLU A 197 -21.64 8.34 19.41
C GLU A 197 -22.16 9.18 18.23
N GLU A 198 -23.16 10.05 18.43
CA GLU A 198 -23.85 10.76 17.33
C GLU A 198 -22.92 11.61 16.47
N ASP A 199 -22.01 12.38 17.09
CA ASP A 199 -21.10 13.28 16.38
C ASP A 199 -20.12 12.50 15.50
N ILE A 200 -19.51 11.45 16.04
CA ILE A 200 -18.59 10.60 15.27
C ILE A 200 -19.33 9.80 14.21
N ARG A 201 -20.52 9.28 14.53
CA ARG A 201 -21.36 8.54 13.58
C ARG A 201 -21.70 9.42 12.38
N THR A 202 -22.13 10.66 12.62
CA THR A 202 -22.43 11.63 11.57
C THR A 202 -21.20 11.86 10.68
N PHE A 203 -20.04 12.12 11.28
CA PHE A 203 -18.81 12.32 10.54
C PHE A 203 -18.43 11.08 9.69
N VAL A 204 -18.48 9.88 10.26
CA VAL A 204 -18.15 8.63 9.55
C VAL A 204 -19.10 8.39 8.39
N VAL A 205 -20.41 8.60 8.58
CA VAL A 205 -21.41 8.49 7.49
C VAL A 205 -21.09 9.45 6.35
N GLU A 206 -20.81 10.71 6.65
CA GLU A 206 -20.44 11.71 5.63
C GLU A 206 -19.18 11.32 4.86
N GLN A 207 -18.15 10.81 5.57
CA GLN A 207 -16.90 10.40 4.95
C GLN A 207 -16.99 9.10 4.16
N LEU A 208 -17.89 8.18 4.55
CA LEU A 208 -18.01 6.85 3.96
C LEU A 208 -18.94 6.83 2.73
N THR A 209 -20.05 7.56 2.79
CA THR A 209 -21.13 7.57 1.77
C THR A 209 -20.63 7.69 0.33
N PRO A 210 -19.66 8.57 -0.02
CA PRO A 210 -19.24 8.75 -1.41
C PRO A 210 -18.56 7.52 -2.04
N TYR A 211 -18.15 6.55 -1.22
CA TYR A 211 -17.30 5.43 -1.64
C TYR A 211 -17.99 4.07 -1.55
N VAL A 212 -19.25 4.04 -1.11
CA VAL A 212 -20.01 2.81 -0.89
C VAL A 212 -21.27 2.71 -1.74
N ASP A 213 -21.69 1.48 -2.05
CA ASP A 213 -22.89 1.23 -2.85
C ASP A 213 -24.17 1.36 -2.01
N ASP A 214 -24.08 1.00 -0.72
CA ASP A 214 -25.18 1.01 0.24
C ASP A 214 -24.63 1.27 1.65
N LEU A 215 -25.41 2.00 2.46
CA LEU A 215 -25.10 2.38 3.83
C LEU A 215 -26.39 2.46 4.64
N GLU A 216 -26.41 1.81 5.80
CA GLU A 216 -27.50 1.84 6.77
C GLU A 216 -26.93 2.14 8.16
N ILE A 217 -27.67 2.91 8.96
CA ILE A 217 -27.48 2.96 10.41
C ILE A 217 -28.54 2.03 11.00
N ASP A 218 -28.12 0.96 11.66
CA ASP A 218 -29.07 0.00 12.24
C ASP A 218 -29.80 0.57 13.47
N HIS A 219 -30.77 -0.17 13.99
CA HIS A 219 -31.58 0.29 15.13
C HIS A 219 -30.76 0.55 16.42
N TYR A 220 -29.56 -0.02 16.53
CA TYR A 220 -28.67 0.20 17.67
C TYR A 220 -27.68 1.34 17.45
N GLY A 221 -27.55 1.84 16.22
CA GLY A 221 -26.64 2.93 15.88
C GLY A 221 -25.34 2.48 15.21
N ASN A 222 -25.20 1.19 14.88
CA ASN A 222 -24.05 0.70 14.10
C ASN A 222 -24.16 1.23 12.65
N ILE A 223 -23.03 1.61 12.06
CA ILE A 223 -22.97 1.94 10.62
C ILE A 223 -22.58 0.68 9.85
N LEU A 224 -23.46 0.22 8.98
CA LEU A 224 -23.29 -0.95 8.13
C LEU A 224 -23.26 -0.50 6.67
N ALA A 225 -22.17 -0.74 5.97
CA ALA A 225 -22.04 -0.34 4.57
C ALA A 225 -21.42 -1.45 3.72
N GLN A 226 -21.63 -1.39 2.41
CA GLN A 226 -21.07 -2.38 1.48
C GLN A 226 -20.66 -1.80 0.13
N VAL A 227 -19.66 -2.44 -0.48
CA VAL A 227 -19.22 -2.16 -1.85
C VAL A 227 -18.96 -3.47 -2.58
N LYS A 228 -19.50 -3.61 -3.79
CA LYS A 228 -19.36 -4.80 -4.62
C LYS A 228 -18.50 -4.52 -5.86
N LYS A 229 -17.35 -5.19 -5.94
CA LYS A 229 -16.38 -5.09 -7.05
C LYS A 229 -16.31 -6.36 -7.93
N GLY A 230 -17.03 -7.42 -7.58
CA GLY A 230 -17.08 -8.65 -8.38
C GLY A 230 -17.69 -9.85 -7.66
N ASN A 231 -17.26 -11.05 -8.07
CA ASN A 231 -17.78 -12.35 -7.60
C ASN A 231 -16.75 -13.13 -6.74
N GLY A 232 -15.78 -12.42 -6.16
CA GLY A 232 -14.79 -12.93 -5.22
C GLY A 232 -15.33 -12.96 -3.78
N PRO A 233 -14.44 -13.09 -2.78
CA PRO A 233 -14.86 -13.19 -1.37
C PRO A 233 -15.55 -11.95 -0.86
N THR A 234 -16.34 -12.13 0.19
CA THR A 234 -16.88 -11.04 1.01
C THR A 234 -16.01 -10.85 2.24
N VAL A 235 -15.38 -9.67 2.36
CA VAL A 235 -14.51 -9.30 3.48
C VAL A 235 -15.23 -8.29 4.35
N LEU A 236 -15.36 -8.56 5.65
CA LEU A 236 -15.82 -7.61 6.65
C LEU A 236 -14.63 -6.84 7.24
N LEU A 237 -14.69 -5.52 7.21
CA LEU A 237 -13.79 -4.63 7.93
C LEU A 237 -14.55 -4.01 9.09
N ASN A 238 -13.97 -4.04 10.28
CA ASN A 238 -14.62 -3.53 11.49
C ASN A 238 -13.67 -2.71 12.38
N ALA A 239 -14.23 -1.65 12.93
CA ALA A 239 -13.70 -0.75 13.96
C ALA A 239 -14.89 -0.29 14.81
N HIS A 240 -14.65 0.22 16.01
CA HIS A 240 -15.74 0.76 16.85
C HIS A 240 -15.72 2.29 16.92
N LEU A 241 -16.88 2.90 17.18
CA LEU A 241 -17.07 4.35 17.16
C LEU A 241 -16.85 4.99 18.53
N ASP A 242 -17.17 4.23 19.59
CA ASP A 242 -17.18 4.72 20.94
C ASP A 242 -15.77 4.86 21.55
N THR A 243 -15.71 5.57 22.66
CA THR A 243 -14.52 5.70 23.48
C THR A 243 -14.92 5.48 24.94
N VAL A 244 -13.99 4.97 25.75
CA VAL A 244 -14.25 4.71 27.18
C VAL A 244 -14.65 5.97 27.97
N ASP A 245 -14.13 7.13 27.58
CA ASP A 245 -14.35 8.42 28.25
C ASP A 245 -14.56 9.56 27.24
N GLY A 246 -15.18 10.65 27.70
CA GLY A 246 -15.37 11.86 26.92
C GLY A 246 -14.09 12.68 26.79
N PHE A 247 -13.99 13.48 25.74
CA PHE A 247 -12.80 14.29 25.49
C PHE A 247 -12.81 15.56 26.36
N VAL A 248 -11.71 15.80 27.08
CA VAL A 248 -11.58 17.00 27.92
C VAL A 248 -11.69 18.27 27.08
N HIS A 249 -12.49 19.22 27.57
CA HIS A 249 -12.71 20.48 26.88
C HIS A 249 -11.40 21.25 26.68
N ASN A 250 -11.15 21.74 25.45
CA ASN A 250 -9.92 22.43 25.05
C ASN A 250 -8.62 21.61 25.14
N ARG A 251 -8.70 20.28 25.25
CA ARG A 251 -7.50 19.44 25.07
C ARG A 251 -6.88 19.67 23.69
N ILE A 252 -5.56 19.56 23.60
CA ILE A 252 -4.84 19.63 22.32
C ILE A 252 -4.13 18.30 22.07
N ILE A 253 -4.03 17.92 20.79
CA ILE A 253 -3.24 16.77 20.36
C ILE A 253 -1.77 17.21 20.32
N LEU A 254 -0.95 16.63 21.20
CA LEU A 254 0.48 16.87 21.25
C LEU A 254 1.17 15.96 20.24
N LYS A 255 1.93 16.55 19.32
CA LYS A 255 2.60 15.83 18.22
C LYS A 255 4.10 15.81 18.46
N ASN A 256 4.65 14.66 18.86
CA ASN A 256 6.08 14.45 18.99
C ASN A 256 6.57 13.49 17.90
N ASN A 257 6.99 14.06 16.76
CA ASN A 257 7.27 13.30 15.53
C ASN A 257 6.06 12.45 15.12
N HIS A 258 6.23 11.12 15.09
CA HIS A 258 5.17 10.16 14.75
C HIS A 258 4.36 9.68 15.97
N ILE A 259 4.70 10.11 17.19
CA ILE A 259 3.96 9.74 18.40
C ILE A 259 3.04 10.90 18.81
N TRP A 260 1.75 10.65 18.82
CA TRP A 260 0.72 11.61 19.22
C TRP A 260 0.14 11.25 20.58
N THR A 261 -0.13 12.26 21.40
CA THR A 261 -0.75 12.11 22.74
C THR A 261 -1.78 13.22 22.96
N SER A 262 -2.56 13.14 24.04
CA SER A 262 -3.40 14.25 24.49
C SER A 262 -2.66 15.11 25.52
N SER A 263 -2.97 16.41 25.58
CA SER A 263 -2.53 17.27 26.69
C SER A 263 -3.24 16.97 28.01
N GLU A 264 -4.46 16.43 27.94
CA GLU A 264 -5.30 16.09 29.10
C GLU A 264 -6.35 15.02 28.74
N GLY A 265 -6.65 14.13 29.69
CA GLY A 265 -7.54 12.99 29.46
C GLY A 265 -6.99 11.99 28.44
N ILE A 266 -7.84 11.06 28.01
CA ILE A 266 -7.50 10.10 26.95
C ILE A 266 -7.18 10.83 25.63
N LEU A 267 -6.54 10.16 24.68
CA LEU A 267 -6.43 10.60 23.30
C LEU A 267 -7.65 10.12 22.48
N GLY A 268 -8.22 8.97 22.83
CA GLY A 268 -9.27 8.29 22.06
C GLY A 268 -8.72 7.67 20.78
N ALA A 269 -7.47 7.20 20.80
CA ALA A 269 -6.91 6.47 19.66
C ALA A 269 -7.53 5.07 19.56
N ASP A 270 -7.89 4.48 20.69
CA ASP A 270 -8.84 3.37 20.80
C ASP A 270 -10.29 3.91 20.68
N ASP A 271 -11.02 3.74 19.57
CA ASP A 271 -10.61 3.12 18.30
C ASP A 271 -10.69 4.06 17.08
N ARG A 272 -10.42 5.35 17.29
CA ARG A 272 -10.33 6.31 16.16
C ARG A 272 -9.20 5.98 15.20
N ALA A 273 -8.18 5.26 15.66
CA ALA A 273 -7.14 4.68 14.83
C ALA A 273 -7.69 3.63 13.84
N GLY A 274 -8.57 2.72 14.29
CA GLY A 274 -9.26 1.75 13.43
C GLY A 274 -10.25 2.40 12.49
N VAL A 275 -11.05 3.36 12.98
CA VAL A 275 -12.00 4.13 12.15
C VAL A 275 -11.29 4.82 10.99
N CYS A 276 -10.10 5.41 11.24
CA CYS A 276 -9.29 6.04 10.21
C CYS A 276 -8.85 5.05 9.13
N VAL A 277 -8.35 3.87 9.53
CA VAL A 277 -7.94 2.81 8.60
C VAL A 277 -9.10 2.43 7.69
N LEU A 278 -10.29 2.19 8.23
CA LEU A 278 -11.47 1.80 7.47
C LEU A 278 -11.95 2.90 6.50
N LEU A 279 -11.97 4.16 6.93
CA LEU A 279 -12.32 5.28 6.04
C LEU A 279 -11.29 5.46 4.91
N ALA A 280 -10.00 5.30 5.20
CA ALA A 280 -8.95 5.31 4.19
C ALA A 280 -9.08 4.12 3.21
N MET A 281 -9.45 2.94 3.70
CA MET A 281 -9.78 1.77 2.86
C MET A 281 -10.92 2.07 1.89
N ALA A 282 -11.99 2.71 2.36
CA ALA A 282 -13.12 3.09 1.52
C ALA A 282 -12.70 4.05 0.38
N ARG A 283 -11.88 5.06 0.68
CA ARG A 283 -11.33 6.00 -0.32
C ARG A 283 -10.48 5.31 -1.40
N SER A 284 -9.77 4.26 -1.01
CA SER A 284 -8.85 3.53 -1.88
C SER A 284 -9.51 2.44 -2.72
N ILE A 285 -10.74 2.04 -2.39
CA ILE A 285 -11.38 0.84 -2.95
C ILE A 285 -11.51 0.86 -4.48
N HIS A 286 -11.66 2.04 -5.09
CA HIS A 286 -11.80 2.19 -6.53
C HIS A 286 -10.49 1.99 -7.30
N HIS A 287 -9.34 2.05 -6.62
CA HIS A 287 -8.02 1.90 -7.20
C HIS A 287 -7.40 0.53 -6.93
N MET A 288 -8.02 -0.30 -6.09
CA MET A 288 -7.54 -1.63 -5.72
C MET A 288 -7.83 -2.69 -6.79
N ASN A 289 -6.96 -3.68 -6.89
CA ASN A 289 -7.19 -4.86 -7.74
C ASN A 289 -7.97 -5.96 -6.99
N PHE A 290 -9.14 -5.59 -6.44
CA PHE A 290 -10.02 -6.49 -5.71
C PHE A 290 -11.30 -6.77 -6.50
N ARG A 291 -11.75 -8.03 -6.52
CA ARG A 291 -12.93 -8.47 -7.30
C ARG A 291 -13.97 -9.20 -6.45
N GLY A 292 -14.19 -8.79 -5.21
CA GLY A 292 -15.21 -9.36 -4.30
C GLY A 292 -16.15 -8.30 -3.72
N THR A 293 -16.63 -8.52 -2.50
CA THR A 293 -17.44 -7.56 -1.75
C THR A 293 -16.68 -7.12 -0.50
N ILE A 294 -16.69 -5.82 -0.20
CA ILE A 294 -16.21 -5.30 1.09
C ILE A 294 -17.43 -4.83 1.87
N LYS A 295 -17.53 -5.28 3.13
CA LYS A 295 -18.51 -4.80 4.09
C LYS A 295 -17.78 -4.03 5.18
N PHE A 296 -18.31 -2.87 5.54
CA PHE A 296 -17.81 -2.06 6.65
C PHE A 296 -18.82 -2.15 7.79
N ALA A 297 -18.34 -2.39 9.00
CA ALA A 297 -19.12 -2.31 10.22
C ALA A 297 -18.41 -1.39 11.20
N PHE A 298 -18.99 -0.22 11.45
CA PHE A 298 -18.59 0.64 12.56
C PHE A 298 -19.56 0.44 13.70
N THR A 299 -19.11 -0.21 14.76
CA THR A 299 -19.95 -0.64 15.88
C THR A 299 -20.02 0.43 16.97
N VAL A 300 -21.10 0.42 17.74
CA VAL A 300 -21.26 1.25 18.94
C VAL A 300 -21.10 0.41 20.21
N GLU A 301 -20.85 1.06 21.33
CA GLU A 301 -20.82 0.42 22.66
C GLU A 301 -19.91 -0.83 22.74
N GLU A 302 -18.75 -0.81 22.08
CA GLU A 302 -17.73 -1.87 22.19
C GLU A 302 -17.18 -1.91 23.62
N GLU A 303 -16.82 -0.73 24.14
CA GLU A 303 -16.08 -0.51 25.39
C GLU A 303 -16.86 -0.99 26.63
N ILE A 304 -18.19 -1.09 26.51
CA ILE A 304 -19.08 -1.55 27.58
C ILE A 304 -19.54 -3.01 27.39
N GLY A 305 -18.96 -3.74 26.45
CA GLY A 305 -19.12 -5.19 26.33
C GLY A 305 -19.57 -5.72 24.96
N LEU A 306 -19.07 -5.13 23.86
CA LEU A 306 -19.33 -5.56 22.48
C LEU A 306 -20.82 -5.46 22.11
N VAL A 307 -21.52 -4.47 22.66
CA VAL A 307 -22.98 -4.43 22.60
C VAL A 307 -23.43 -4.23 21.16
N GLY A 308 -22.87 -3.24 20.44
CA GLY A 308 -23.21 -2.98 19.04
C GLY A 308 -22.98 -4.19 18.13
N ALA A 309 -21.81 -4.82 18.20
CA ALA A 309 -21.50 -5.98 17.37
C ALA A 309 -22.49 -7.15 17.58
N ARG A 310 -22.91 -7.40 18.82
CA ARG A 310 -23.90 -8.46 19.13
C ARG A 310 -25.28 -8.20 18.53
N LYS A 311 -25.55 -6.96 18.13
CA LYS A 311 -26.85 -6.53 17.59
C LYS A 311 -26.89 -6.45 16.07
N VAL A 312 -25.72 -6.48 15.41
CA VAL A 312 -25.65 -6.52 13.95
C VAL A 312 -26.47 -7.69 13.41
N ALA A 313 -27.34 -7.37 12.44
CA ALA A 313 -28.26 -8.35 11.89
C ALA A 313 -27.53 -9.50 11.19
N LYS A 314 -27.98 -10.74 11.42
CA LYS A 314 -27.41 -11.93 10.73
C LYS A 314 -27.53 -11.87 9.21
N SER A 315 -28.53 -11.14 8.69
CA SER A 315 -28.71 -10.86 7.26
C SER A 315 -27.66 -9.91 6.68
N PHE A 316 -26.90 -9.18 7.52
CA PHE A 316 -25.74 -8.44 7.06
C PHE A 316 -24.49 -9.35 6.99
N LEU A 317 -24.42 -10.37 7.85
CA LEU A 317 -23.23 -11.23 8.02
C LEU A 317 -23.25 -12.53 7.20
N TRP A 318 -24.40 -12.94 6.65
CA TRP A 318 -24.63 -14.29 6.11
C TRP A 318 -23.67 -14.74 4.99
N ASP A 319 -23.14 -13.80 4.22
CA ASP A 319 -22.24 -14.03 3.08
C ASP A 319 -20.79 -13.62 3.36
N VAL A 320 -20.46 -13.24 4.61
CA VAL A 320 -19.10 -12.85 5.00
C VAL A 320 -18.20 -14.08 5.10
N ASP A 321 -17.10 -14.09 4.35
CA ASP A 321 -16.12 -15.18 4.35
C ASP A 321 -15.05 -15.00 5.45
N MET A 322 -14.68 -13.75 5.73
CA MET A 322 -13.65 -13.39 6.71
C MET A 322 -13.84 -11.97 7.24
N ALA A 323 -13.30 -11.70 8.43
CA ALA A 323 -13.30 -10.38 9.03
C ALA A 323 -11.89 -9.92 9.47
N PHE A 324 -11.58 -8.66 9.19
CA PHE A 324 -10.41 -7.96 9.71
C PHE A 324 -10.89 -6.83 10.61
N VAL A 325 -10.64 -6.98 11.90
CA VAL A 325 -10.91 -5.96 12.91
C VAL A 325 -9.62 -5.17 13.14
N VAL A 326 -9.70 -3.84 13.25
CA VAL A 326 -8.55 -2.98 13.51
C VAL A 326 -8.78 -2.28 14.84
N ASP A 327 -8.44 -2.95 15.93
CA ASP A 327 -8.80 -2.52 17.29
C ASP A 327 -7.85 -3.19 18.31
N ARG A 328 -6.55 -3.05 18.07
CA ARG A 328 -5.56 -3.69 18.94
C ARG A 328 -4.42 -2.74 19.24
N ARG A 329 -4.07 -2.61 20.51
CA ARG A 329 -2.84 -1.93 20.91
C ARG A 329 -1.59 -2.53 20.21
N GLY A 330 -0.53 -1.75 20.11
CA GLY A 330 0.72 -2.19 19.50
C GLY A 330 0.78 -1.90 18.00
N THR A 331 1.85 -2.36 17.37
CA THR A 331 2.22 -1.94 16.01
C THR A 331 2.17 -3.05 14.97
N SER A 332 2.02 -4.32 15.40
CA SER A 332 2.16 -5.47 14.50
C SER A 332 1.59 -6.80 15.02
N ASP A 333 0.67 -6.76 16.00
CA ASP A 333 -0.02 -7.95 16.49
C ASP A 333 -1.13 -8.37 15.52
N ILE A 334 -1.27 -9.68 15.31
CA ILE A 334 -2.44 -10.32 14.71
C ILE A 334 -3.08 -11.18 15.81
N VAL A 335 -4.07 -10.67 16.52
CA VAL A 335 -4.76 -11.44 17.54
C VAL A 335 -5.65 -12.48 16.88
N THR A 336 -5.38 -13.75 17.20
CA THR A 336 -6.06 -14.91 16.61
C THR A 336 -6.90 -15.68 17.62
N SER A 337 -6.85 -15.29 18.90
CA SER A 337 -7.64 -15.92 19.97
C SER A 337 -7.81 -15.01 21.18
N CYS A 338 -8.94 -15.16 21.87
CA CYS A 338 -9.16 -14.58 23.20
C CYS A 338 -8.58 -15.51 24.26
N GLY A 339 -7.65 -15.00 25.07
CA GLY A 339 -7.01 -15.73 26.17
C GLY A 339 -6.16 -16.93 25.75
N GLY A 340 -5.94 -17.16 24.45
CA GLY A 340 -5.18 -18.30 23.94
C GLY A 340 -5.96 -19.61 23.78
N TYR A 341 -7.26 -19.63 24.13
CA TYR A 341 -8.08 -20.85 24.10
C TYR A 341 -9.43 -20.70 23.39
N ILE A 342 -9.89 -19.46 23.14
CA ILE A 342 -11.06 -19.20 22.28
C ILE A 342 -10.52 -18.72 20.93
N PRO A 343 -10.40 -19.58 19.90
CA PRO A 343 -9.88 -19.19 18.60
C PRO A 343 -10.87 -18.28 17.86
N PHE A 344 -10.34 -17.25 17.18
CA PHE A 344 -11.10 -16.37 16.30
C PHE A 344 -11.09 -16.82 14.84
N CYS A 345 -10.10 -17.62 14.46
CA CYS A 345 -9.97 -18.22 13.14
C CYS A 345 -9.24 -19.56 13.25
N ILE A 346 -9.22 -20.32 12.15
CA ILE A 346 -8.40 -21.54 12.08
C ILE A 346 -6.95 -21.22 11.74
N ASP A 347 -6.03 -22.08 12.16
CA ASP A 347 -4.59 -21.86 12.01
C ASP A 347 -4.14 -21.62 10.56
N GLU A 348 -4.81 -22.24 9.58
CA GLU A 348 -4.49 -22.01 8.17
C GLU A 348 -4.79 -20.57 7.74
N PHE A 349 -5.91 -20.01 8.19
CA PHE A 349 -6.25 -18.62 7.96
C PHE A 349 -5.24 -17.70 8.64
N ALA A 350 -4.96 -17.93 9.92
CA ALA A 350 -3.96 -17.17 10.69
C ALA A 350 -2.58 -17.16 10.00
N ARG A 351 -2.09 -18.32 9.56
CA ARG A 351 -0.82 -18.44 8.81
C ARG A 351 -0.85 -17.71 7.48
N GLY A 352 -2.00 -17.70 6.81
CA GLY A 352 -2.21 -16.95 5.55
C GLY A 352 -2.08 -15.45 5.77
N VAL A 353 -2.78 -14.92 6.77
CA VAL A 353 -2.74 -13.52 7.19
C VAL A 353 -1.31 -13.14 7.58
N GLU A 354 -0.68 -13.88 8.49
CA GLU A 354 0.70 -13.62 8.94
C GLU A 354 1.70 -13.63 7.76
N ARG A 355 1.58 -14.57 6.82
CA ARG A 355 2.44 -14.61 5.62
C ARG A 355 2.31 -13.34 4.78
N ILE A 356 1.10 -12.78 4.65
CA ILE A 356 0.90 -11.51 3.95
C ILE A 356 1.61 -10.40 4.74
N GLY A 357 1.39 -10.29 6.04
CA GLY A 357 2.00 -9.26 6.89
C GLY A 357 3.53 -9.27 6.88
N ARG A 358 4.14 -10.45 6.91
CA ARG A 358 5.61 -10.61 6.81
C ARG A 358 6.18 -10.10 5.48
N ARG A 359 5.42 -10.17 4.38
CA ARG A 359 5.85 -9.63 3.07
C ARG A 359 5.66 -8.12 2.96
N VAL A 360 4.56 -7.58 3.50
CA VAL A 360 4.29 -6.13 3.45
C VAL A 360 5.32 -5.38 4.29
N HIS A 361 5.57 -5.86 5.52
CA HIS A 361 6.37 -5.14 6.52
C HIS A 361 7.52 -6.00 7.08
N ARG A 362 8.38 -6.56 6.20
CA ARG A 362 9.58 -7.39 6.51
C ARG A 362 9.62 -7.96 7.94
N ASN A 363 8.78 -8.98 8.19
CA ASN A 363 8.69 -9.74 9.45
C ASN A 363 8.23 -8.98 10.72
N ARG A 364 7.49 -7.87 10.61
CA ARG A 364 6.89 -7.23 11.78
C ARG A 364 5.66 -7.97 12.32
N TRP A 365 4.77 -8.42 11.45
CA TRP A 365 3.47 -8.96 11.88
C TRP A 365 3.55 -10.39 12.38
N ALA A 366 2.96 -10.65 13.55
CA ALA A 366 2.96 -11.96 14.20
C ALA A 366 1.61 -12.32 14.82
N ALA A 367 1.23 -13.60 14.72
CA ALA A 367 0.04 -14.11 15.38
C ALA A 367 0.26 -14.19 16.90
N VAL A 368 -0.66 -13.60 17.67
CA VAL A 368 -0.62 -13.59 19.14
C VAL A 368 -1.98 -13.97 19.74
N ALA A 369 -1.96 -14.34 21.02
CA ALA A 369 -3.16 -14.37 21.84
C ALA A 369 -3.43 -12.96 22.40
N GLY A 370 -4.71 -12.61 22.56
CA GLY A 370 -5.10 -11.28 23.01
C GLY A 370 -6.38 -11.29 23.86
N GLY A 371 -6.96 -10.10 24.01
CA GLY A 371 -8.22 -9.88 24.70
C GLY A 371 -9.44 -10.22 23.84
N SER A 372 -10.61 -9.88 24.38
CA SER A 372 -11.86 -9.88 23.60
C SER A 372 -11.98 -8.54 22.87
N SER A 373 -12.48 -8.58 21.65
CA SER A 373 -13.06 -7.43 20.95
C SER A 373 -14.24 -7.91 20.10
N ASP A 374 -14.80 -7.05 19.26
CA ASP A 374 -15.82 -7.43 18.26
C ASP A 374 -15.45 -8.65 17.42
N THR A 375 -14.15 -8.88 17.22
CA THR A 375 -13.60 -10.10 16.59
C THR A 375 -14.20 -11.39 17.16
N ARG A 376 -14.46 -11.42 18.48
CA ARG A 376 -15.08 -12.55 19.16
C ARG A 376 -16.51 -12.78 18.68
N VAL A 377 -17.30 -11.72 18.50
CA VAL A 377 -18.69 -11.81 18.03
C VAL A 377 -18.74 -12.35 16.61
N TRP A 378 -17.83 -11.90 15.74
CA TRP A 378 -17.71 -12.41 14.37
C TRP A 378 -17.30 -13.88 14.35
N ALA A 379 -16.32 -14.26 15.17
CA ALA A 379 -15.89 -15.65 15.31
C ALA A 379 -17.00 -16.57 15.83
N GLU A 380 -17.84 -16.09 16.76
CA GLU A 380 -19.02 -16.83 17.27
C GLU A 380 -20.05 -17.11 16.15
N GLN A 381 -20.08 -16.31 15.07
CA GLN A 381 -20.89 -16.61 13.87
C GLN A 381 -20.24 -17.62 12.92
N GLY A 382 -19.00 -18.03 13.19
CA GLY A 382 -18.20 -18.93 12.36
C GLY A 382 -17.47 -18.24 11.20
N ILE A 383 -17.24 -16.92 11.31
CA ILE A 383 -16.43 -16.15 10.38
C ILE A 383 -14.97 -16.25 10.84
N ASN A 384 -14.04 -16.49 9.91
CA ASN A 384 -12.62 -16.42 10.24
C ASN A 384 -12.24 -14.95 10.49
N SER A 385 -11.88 -14.63 11.72
CA SER A 385 -11.63 -13.26 12.14
C SER A 385 -10.26 -13.11 12.81
N VAL A 386 -9.65 -11.93 12.64
CA VAL A 386 -8.45 -11.50 13.37
C VAL A 386 -8.60 -10.05 13.80
N ASN A 387 -7.96 -9.68 14.91
CA ASN A 387 -7.83 -8.30 15.37
C ASN A 387 -6.39 -7.80 15.12
N LEU A 388 -6.25 -6.69 14.41
CA LEU A 388 -4.99 -6.15 13.93
C LEU A 388 -4.58 -4.94 14.76
N SER A 389 -3.30 -4.89 15.13
CA SER A 389 -2.71 -3.71 15.78
C SER A 389 -3.07 -2.42 15.04
N ALA A 390 -3.48 -1.38 15.75
CA ALA A 390 -3.88 -0.09 15.22
C ALA A 390 -2.87 1.04 15.52
N GLY A 391 -1.79 0.75 16.27
CA GLY A 391 -0.71 1.70 16.56
C GLY A 391 -0.84 2.44 17.90
N TYR A 392 -1.95 2.26 18.63
CA TYR A 392 -2.12 2.88 19.94
C TYR A 392 -1.50 2.04 21.07
N HIS A 393 -1.16 2.70 22.19
CA HIS A 393 -0.63 2.09 23.40
C HIS A 393 -1.20 2.78 24.64
N ASP A 394 -1.25 2.05 25.75
CA ASP A 394 -1.75 2.54 27.04
C ASP A 394 -3.17 3.11 26.93
N GLU A 395 -4.01 2.40 26.16
CA GLU A 395 -5.41 2.74 25.93
C GLU A 395 -6.17 2.90 27.25
N HIS A 396 -7.24 3.71 27.23
CA HIS A 396 -8.09 4.02 28.39
C HIS A 396 -7.38 4.77 29.52
N THR A 397 -6.25 5.42 29.22
CA THR A 397 -5.51 6.23 30.20
C THR A 397 -5.16 7.61 29.66
N SER A 398 -4.82 8.54 30.54
CA SER A 398 -4.28 9.85 30.14
C SER A 398 -2.87 9.79 29.56
N SER A 399 -2.23 8.61 29.60
CA SER A 399 -0.92 8.35 28.98
C SER A 399 -1.05 7.69 27.61
N GLU A 400 -2.26 7.58 27.07
CA GLU A 400 -2.51 6.99 25.76
C GLU A 400 -1.67 7.66 24.68
N THR A 401 -1.02 6.83 23.86
CA THR A 401 -0.18 7.27 22.75
C THR A 401 -0.61 6.60 21.46
N LEU A 402 -0.39 7.27 20.33
CA LEU A 402 -0.62 6.72 18.99
C LEU A 402 0.62 6.91 18.12
N ASP A 403 1.19 5.81 17.64
CA ASP A 403 2.17 5.81 16.56
C ASP A 403 1.45 5.90 15.21
N ILE A 404 1.40 7.10 14.64
CA ILE A 404 0.67 7.36 13.39
C ILE A 404 1.31 6.63 12.19
N GLU A 405 2.61 6.37 12.24
CA GLU A 405 3.32 5.64 11.18
C GLU A 405 3.00 4.15 11.26
N ALA A 406 2.87 3.59 12.47
CA ALA A 406 2.36 2.24 12.66
C ALA A 406 0.88 2.11 12.24
N ASN A 407 0.05 3.11 12.54
CA ASN A 407 -1.34 3.13 12.09
C ASN A 407 -1.46 3.18 10.56
N TYR A 408 -0.68 4.03 9.89
CA TYR A 408 -0.60 4.04 8.43
C TYR A 408 -0.09 2.69 7.87
N GLY A 409 0.91 2.07 8.51
CA GLY A 409 1.39 0.74 8.14
C GLY A 409 0.30 -0.34 8.29
N THR A 410 -0.63 -0.19 9.23
CA THR A 410 -1.79 -1.06 9.38
C THR A 410 -2.74 -0.89 8.20
N TYR A 411 -3.03 0.35 7.80
CA TYR A 411 -3.79 0.63 6.58
C TYR A 411 -3.16 -0.02 5.32
N GLU A 412 -1.84 0.11 5.12
CA GLU A 412 -1.14 -0.56 4.03
C GLU A 412 -1.31 -2.09 4.09
N TYR A 413 -1.33 -2.65 5.29
CA TYR A 413 -1.51 -4.08 5.49
C TYR A 413 -2.94 -4.53 5.19
N VAL A 414 -3.97 -3.80 5.64
CA VAL A 414 -5.37 -4.11 5.35
C VAL A 414 -5.65 -4.06 3.84
N ILE A 415 -5.09 -3.09 3.11
CA ILE A 415 -5.18 -3.05 1.64
C ILE A 415 -4.72 -4.38 1.04
N GLN A 416 -3.56 -4.88 1.47
CA GLN A 416 -2.96 -6.10 0.95
C GLN A 416 -3.73 -7.36 1.37
N LEU A 417 -4.28 -7.39 2.58
CA LEU A 417 -5.17 -8.46 3.03
C LEU A 417 -6.43 -8.56 2.17
N VAL A 418 -7.03 -7.42 1.82
CA VAL A 418 -8.21 -7.37 0.95
C VAL A 418 -7.85 -7.80 -0.48
N GLU A 419 -6.77 -7.27 -1.07
CA GLU A 419 -6.35 -7.66 -2.44
C GLU A 419 -6.05 -9.16 -2.55
N GLU A 420 -5.47 -9.76 -1.51
CA GLU A 420 -5.11 -11.19 -1.48
C GLU A 420 -6.13 -12.09 -0.78
N SER A 421 -7.27 -11.55 -0.36
CA SER A 421 -8.33 -12.26 0.37
C SER A 421 -8.78 -13.55 -0.32
N ARG A 422 -8.77 -13.60 -1.65
CA ARG A 422 -9.10 -14.81 -2.42
C ARG A 422 -8.22 -16.01 -2.06
N ASN A 423 -6.98 -15.77 -1.65
CA ASN A 423 -6.04 -16.81 -1.22
C ASN A 423 -6.35 -17.32 0.20
N LEU A 424 -7.09 -16.55 0.99
CA LEU A 424 -7.44 -16.85 2.38
C LEU A 424 -8.75 -17.66 2.50
N VAL A 425 -9.63 -17.66 1.49
CA VAL A 425 -10.95 -18.34 1.52
C VAL A 425 -10.88 -19.87 1.60
N ARG A 426 -9.77 -20.49 1.18
CA ARG A 426 -9.66 -21.96 1.05
C ARG A 426 -9.70 -22.72 2.39
N SER A 427 -9.75 -22.01 3.52
CA SER A 427 -9.72 -22.54 4.87
C SER A 427 -11.09 -22.38 5.56
N LYS A 428 -12.07 -23.24 5.23
CA LYS A 428 -13.38 -23.26 5.93
C LYS A 428 -13.33 -24.11 7.20
N ILE A 429 -13.94 -23.60 8.27
CA ILE A 429 -14.15 -24.29 9.55
C ILE A 429 -15.25 -25.35 9.36
N GLU A 430 -14.96 -26.62 9.62
CA GLU A 430 -15.99 -27.66 9.73
C GLU A 430 -16.87 -27.37 10.97
N ARG A 431 -18.10 -26.89 10.75
CA ARG A 431 -19.12 -26.80 11.80
C ARG A 431 -19.46 -28.23 12.26
N LYS A 432 -19.04 -28.63 13.46
CA LYS A 432 -19.57 -29.84 14.10
C LYS A 432 -21.07 -29.66 14.32
N PRO A 433 -21.94 -30.55 13.77
CA PRO A 433 -23.38 -30.45 13.99
C PRO A 433 -23.67 -30.65 15.48
N SER A 434 -24.55 -29.79 16.01
CA SER A 434 -25.04 -29.89 17.38
C SER A 434 -25.67 -31.26 17.59
N ARG A 435 -25.16 -32.01 18.57
CA ARG A 435 -25.82 -33.24 19.04
C ARG A 435 -27.11 -32.84 19.76
N LEU A 436 -28.21 -32.81 19.03
CA LEU A 436 -29.54 -32.93 19.61
C LEU A 436 -29.57 -34.27 20.37
N ARG A 437 -29.57 -34.20 21.70
CA ARG A 437 -29.95 -35.34 22.54
C ARG A 437 -31.43 -35.62 22.26
N LYS A 438 -31.69 -36.67 21.48
CA LYS A 438 -32.96 -37.39 21.59
C LYS A 438 -32.88 -38.23 22.86
N ASN A 439 -33.66 -37.84 23.87
CA ASN A 439 -34.02 -38.75 24.94
C ASN A 439 -35.18 -39.58 24.39
N ASP A 440 -34.92 -40.86 24.14
CA ASP A 440 -35.93 -41.92 24.20
C ASP A 440 -36.05 -42.40 25.66
#